data_AF-A0A7S2NY73-F1
#
_entry.id   AF-A0A7S2NY73-F1
#
_cell.length_a   1.000
_cell.length_b   1.000
_cell.length_c   1.000
_cell.angle_alpha   90.00
_cell.angle_beta   90.00
_cell.angle_gamma   90.00
#
_symmetry.space_group_name_H-M   'P 1'
#
loop_
_entity.id
_entity.type
_entity.pdbx_description
1 polymer ?
#
loop_
_entity_poly.entity_id
_entity_poly.type
_entity_poly.pdbx_seq_one_letter_code
_entity_poly.pdbx_strand_id
1 'polypeptide(L)'
;MGAGPPLCSAPATQYSLEVDAGSEAAARGGAAASGAMYEVLLRRSGSGAQLGVQLRSADDGAALEVINIRPGGVVDEWNRRAPNDRVIWLGDLIVEANG
;
A
#
# COMPACT_ATOMS: atom_id res chain seq x y z
N MET A 1 -39.18 3.84 -14.95
CA MET A 1 -38.56 3.76 -13.61
C MET A 1 -38.46 2.30 -13.22
N GLY A 2 -37.33 1.87 -12.65
CA GLY A 2 -37.10 0.50 -12.14
C GLY A 2 -36.17 -0.31 -13.03
N ALA A 3 -34.85 -0.23 -12.85
CA ALA A 3 -34.03 -0.95 -11.86
C ALA A 3 -33.41 -2.21 -12.51
N GLY A 4 -32.09 -2.14 -12.75
CA GLY A 4 -31.30 -3.23 -13.31
C GLY A 4 -31.21 -4.45 -12.37
N PRO A 5 -30.77 -5.61 -12.88
CA PRO A 5 -30.62 -6.81 -12.07
C PRO A 5 -29.56 -6.60 -10.96
N PRO A 6 -29.78 -7.14 -9.75
CA PRO A 6 -28.85 -6.99 -8.64
C PRO A 6 -27.57 -7.77 -8.88
N LEU A 7 -26.45 -7.16 -8.50
CA LEU A 7 -25.13 -7.78 -8.49
C LEU A 7 -25.12 -8.97 -7.51
N CYS A 8 -24.59 -10.09 -7.97
CA CYS A 8 -24.34 -11.29 -7.20
C CYS A 8 -23.52 -10.94 -5.94
N SER A 9 -24.14 -11.07 -4.77
CA SER A 9 -23.49 -10.90 -3.46
C SER A 9 -22.92 -12.26 -3.04
N ALA A 10 -21.59 -12.37 -3.01
CA ALA A 10 -20.91 -13.42 -2.26
C ALA A 10 -20.56 -12.85 -0.87
N PRO A 11 -20.67 -13.63 0.22
CA PRO A 11 -20.41 -13.14 1.56
C PRO A 11 -18.91 -12.90 1.71
N ALA A 12 -18.52 -11.65 1.94
CA ALA A 12 -17.21 -11.38 2.53
C ALA A 12 -17.31 -11.86 3.99
N THR A 13 -16.58 -12.92 4.32
CA THR A 13 -16.45 -13.40 5.70
C THR A 13 -15.88 -12.27 6.55
N GLN A 14 -16.74 -11.62 7.32
CA GLN A 14 -16.36 -10.54 8.22
C GLN A 14 -15.88 -11.14 9.54
N TYR A 15 -14.57 -11.06 9.80
CA TYR A 15 -14.02 -11.30 11.14
C TYR A 15 -13.95 -9.96 11.86
N SER A 16 -14.82 -9.76 12.85
CA SER A 16 -14.74 -8.63 13.78
C SER A 16 -14.02 -9.10 15.04
N LEU A 17 -12.83 -8.56 15.30
CA LEU A 17 -12.14 -8.70 16.57
C LEU A 17 -12.15 -7.32 17.24
N GLU A 18 -12.87 -7.22 18.35
CA GLU A 18 -12.86 -6.05 19.23
C GLU A 18 -11.51 -6.02 19.95
N VAL A 19 -10.83 -4.87 19.93
CA VAL A 19 -9.60 -4.68 20.70
C VAL A 19 -9.81 -3.59 21.73
N ASP A 20 -9.68 -4.01 22.99
CA ASP A 20 -9.78 -3.21 24.19
C ASP A 20 -8.67 -2.14 24.22
N ALA A 21 -9.07 -0.90 24.49
CA ALA A 21 -8.18 0.25 24.50
C ALA A 21 -7.51 0.39 25.88
N GLY A 22 -6.28 -0.08 25.97
CA GLY A 22 -5.34 0.24 27.04
C GLY A 22 -4.07 -0.56 26.81
N SER A 23 -2.87 -0.01 26.71
CA SER A 23 -2.26 0.91 27.67
C SER A 23 -0.89 1.34 27.12
N GLU A 24 -0.36 2.42 27.69
CA GLU A 24 0.90 3.07 27.33
C GLU A 24 2.16 2.30 27.81
N ALA A 25 3.30 2.68 27.22
CA ALA A 25 4.68 2.53 27.68
C ALA A 25 5.57 1.44 27.04
N ALA A 26 6.40 1.92 26.10
CA ALA A 26 7.85 1.72 26.00
C ALA A 26 8.47 0.36 26.38
N ALA A 27 8.90 -0.40 25.37
CA ALA A 27 10.13 -1.19 25.42
C ALA A 27 10.56 -1.57 24.00
N ARG A 28 11.87 -1.57 23.76
CA ARG A 28 12.51 -2.04 22.53
C ARG A 28 12.13 -3.49 22.26
N GLY A 29 11.38 -3.75 21.20
CA GLY A 29 11.02 -5.08 20.74
C GLY A 29 10.00 -4.94 19.62
N GLY A 30 10.40 -5.28 18.41
CA GLY A 30 9.59 -5.12 17.20
C GLY A 30 8.26 -5.86 17.31
N ALA A 31 7.19 -5.11 17.59
CA ALA A 31 5.90 -5.43 17.03
C ALA A 31 6.03 -5.12 15.54
N ALA A 32 6.19 -6.15 14.71
CA ALA A 32 6.08 -5.99 13.27
C ALA A 32 4.76 -5.27 13.03
N ALA A 33 4.83 -4.03 12.54
CA ALA A 33 3.64 -3.34 12.07
C ALA A 33 3.01 -4.30 11.04
N SER A 34 1.85 -4.85 11.38
CA SER A 34 1.10 -5.71 10.47
C SER A 34 0.58 -4.83 9.33
N GLY A 35 1.46 -4.52 8.38
CA GLY A 35 1.10 -3.84 7.15
C GLY A 35 0.28 -4.78 6.28
N ALA A 36 -0.80 -4.28 5.72
CA ALA A 36 -1.50 -5.00 4.66
C ALA A 36 -0.57 -5.07 3.43
N MET A 37 -0.35 -6.27 2.89
CA MET A 37 0.30 -6.43 1.60
C MET A 37 -0.71 -6.23 0.48
N TYR A 38 -0.34 -5.46 -0.53
CA TYR A 38 -1.17 -5.22 -1.70
C TYR A 38 -0.31 -5.12 -2.96
N GLU A 39 -0.90 -5.51 -4.09
CA GLU A 39 -0.24 -5.44 -5.39
C GLU A 39 -0.62 -4.13 -6.11
N VAL A 40 0.38 -3.50 -6.72
CA VAL A 40 0.20 -2.29 -7.54
C VAL A 40 0.75 -2.50 -8.95
N LEU A 41 -0.11 -2.32 -9.95
CA LEU A 41 0.28 -2.34 -11.35
C LEU A 41 0.57 -0.92 -11.85
N LEU A 42 1.85 -0.55 -11.90
CA LEU A 42 2.28 0.76 -12.42
C LEU A 42 2.62 0.68 -13.91
N ARG A 43 1.95 1.49 -14.73
CA ARG A 43 2.28 1.64 -16.16
C ARG A 43 3.10 2.89 -16.40
N ARG A 44 4.29 2.75 -16.98
CA ARG A 44 5.07 3.88 -17.51
C ARG A 44 4.52 4.25 -18.88
N SER A 45 3.87 5.40 -19.00
CA SER A 45 3.39 5.91 -20.30
C SER A 45 4.35 6.96 -20.84
N GLY A 46 4.98 6.68 -22.00
CA GLY A 46 5.89 7.60 -22.69
C GLY A 46 7.39 7.35 -22.46
N SER A 47 8.19 7.64 -23.49
CA SER A 47 9.65 7.57 -23.43
C SER A 47 10.19 8.67 -22.52
N GLY A 48 10.47 8.34 -21.26
CA GLY A 48 10.99 9.28 -20.26
C GLY A 48 10.22 9.29 -18.93
N ALA A 49 9.10 8.58 -18.83
CA ALA A 49 8.35 8.47 -17.57
C ALA A 49 9.20 7.82 -16.47
N GLN A 50 9.43 8.57 -15.39
CA GLN A 50 10.12 8.10 -14.18
C GLN A 50 9.09 7.60 -13.17
N LEU A 51 9.40 6.52 -12.44
CA LEU A 51 8.54 6.06 -11.34
C LEU A 51 8.31 7.16 -10.30
N GLY A 52 9.31 8.03 -10.11
CA GLY A 52 9.24 9.15 -9.17
C GLY A 52 9.37 8.71 -7.72
N VAL A 53 9.98 7.56 -7.44
CA VAL A 53 10.25 7.12 -6.06
C VAL A 53 11.74 7.13 -5.75
N GLN A 54 12.09 7.48 -4.53
CA GLN A 54 13.42 7.20 -3.97
C GLN A 54 13.29 6.09 -2.95
N LEU A 55 14.21 5.14 -3.02
CA LEU A 55 14.19 3.92 -2.23
C LEU A 55 15.47 3.82 -1.42
N ARG A 56 15.35 3.19 -0.25
CA ARG A 56 16.49 2.77 0.58
C ARG A 56 16.37 1.29 0.85
N SER A 57 17.50 0.58 0.89
CA SER A 57 17.52 -0.81 1.37
C SER A 57 17.02 -0.90 2.81
N ALA A 58 16.08 -1.80 3.04
CA ALA A 58 15.55 -2.15 4.36
C ALA A 58 15.72 -3.66 4.58
N ASP A 59 15.52 -4.10 5.83
CA ASP A 59 15.55 -5.51 6.23
C ASP A 59 16.77 -6.27 5.69
N ASP A 60 17.96 -5.72 5.93
CA ASP A 60 19.24 -6.27 5.47
C ASP A 60 19.31 -6.55 3.96
N GLY A 61 18.54 -5.80 3.16
CA GLY A 61 18.46 -5.91 1.71
C GLY A 61 17.33 -6.81 1.19
N ALA A 62 16.49 -7.36 2.07
CA ALA A 62 15.32 -8.15 1.68
C ALA A 62 14.16 -7.29 1.12
N ALA A 63 14.17 -5.98 1.38
CA ALA A 63 13.15 -5.06 0.91
C ALA A 63 13.72 -3.69 0.51
N LEU A 64 12.89 -2.92 -0.19
CA LEU A 64 13.14 -1.51 -0.50
C LEU A 64 12.08 -0.63 0.15
N GLU A 65 12.49 0.25 1.05
CA GLU A 65 11.61 1.21 1.72
C GLU A 65 11.42 2.47 0.87
N VAL A 66 10.17 2.91 0.73
CA VAL A 66 9.82 4.17 0.07
C VAL A 66 10.15 5.34 1.00
N ILE A 67 11.20 6.09 0.68
CA ILE A 67 11.64 7.24 1.50
C ILE A 67 11.25 8.59 0.90
N ASN A 68 10.87 8.64 -0.38
CA ASN A 68 10.36 9.85 -1.01
C ASN A 68 9.53 9.54 -2.26
N ILE A 69 8.47 10.32 -2.49
CA ILE A 69 7.63 10.30 -3.69
C ILE A 69 7.71 11.68 -4.34
N ARG A 70 8.24 11.73 -5.57
CA ARG A 70 8.41 12.94 -6.36
C ARG A 70 7.07 13.35 -6.99
N PRO A 71 6.63 14.61 -6.82
CA PRO A 71 5.45 15.13 -7.51
C PRO A 71 5.54 14.95 -9.03
N GLY A 72 4.44 14.55 -9.66
CA GLY A 72 4.37 14.33 -11.11
C GLY A 72 5.07 13.05 -11.62
N GLY A 73 5.60 12.21 -10.73
CA GLY A 73 6.04 10.86 -11.09
C GLY A 73 4.88 9.88 -11.22
N VAL A 74 5.15 8.70 -11.79
CA VAL A 74 4.12 7.64 -11.97
C VAL A 74 3.48 7.22 -10.65
N VAL A 75 4.23 7.15 -9.55
CA VAL A 75 3.69 6.80 -8.23
C VAL A 75 2.82 7.90 -7.64
N ASP A 76 3.20 9.17 -7.81
CA ASP A 76 2.34 10.31 -7.42
C ASP A 76 1.02 10.31 -8.22
N GLU A 77 1.10 10.06 -9.53
CA GLU A 77 -0.07 9.96 -10.41
C GLU A 77 -0.98 8.78 -10.06
N TRP A 78 -0.41 7.66 -9.62
CA TRP A 78 -1.14 6.52 -9.09
C TRP A 78 -1.86 6.90 -7.79
N ASN A 79 -1.13 7.42 -6.81
CA ASN A 79 -1.66 7.77 -5.48
C ASN A 79 -2.85 8.72 -5.56
N ARG A 80 -2.84 9.69 -6.50
CA ARG A 80 -3.97 10.62 -6.71
C ARG A 80 -5.28 9.95 -7.16
N ARG A 81 -5.23 8.71 -7.64
CA ARG A 81 -6.37 7.97 -8.19
C ARG A 81 -6.61 6.64 -7.46
N ALA A 82 -5.68 6.23 -6.61
CA ALA A 82 -5.75 4.98 -5.89
C ALA A 82 -6.88 5.02 -4.84
N PRO A 83 -7.55 3.89 -4.58
CA PRO A 83 -8.39 3.77 -3.40
C PRO A 83 -7.53 3.89 -2.13
N ASN A 84 -8.13 4.33 -1.03
CA ASN A 84 -7.42 4.67 0.21
C ASN A 84 -6.54 3.54 0.77
N ASP A 85 -6.90 2.28 0.49
CA ASP A 85 -6.20 1.06 0.92
C ASP A 85 -5.06 0.63 -0.01
N ARG A 86 -4.78 1.38 -1.09
CA ARG A 86 -3.71 1.08 -2.06
C ARG A 86 -2.82 2.27 -2.38
N VAL A 87 -2.92 3.32 -1.56
CA VAL A 87 -2.02 4.46 -1.64
C VAL A 87 -0.65 4.03 -1.15
N ILE A 88 0.38 4.30 -1.94
CA ILE A 88 1.78 4.03 -1.58
C ILE A 88 2.25 5.16 -0.67
N TRP A 89 2.59 4.83 0.57
CA TRP A 89 3.05 5.80 1.57
C TRP A 89 4.56 5.77 1.75
N LEU A 90 5.07 6.81 2.41
CA LEU A 90 6.44 6.78 2.91
C LEU A 90 6.54 5.75 4.04
N GLY A 91 7.60 4.95 4.03
CA GLY A 91 7.79 3.82 4.93
C GLY A 91 7.20 2.50 4.42
N ASP A 92 6.41 2.50 3.33
CA ASP A 92 5.97 1.25 2.71
C ASP A 92 7.18 0.47 2.18
N LEU A 93 7.11 -0.86 2.32
CA LEU A 93 8.13 -1.78 1.87
C LEU A 93 7.73 -2.41 0.53
N ILE A 94 8.60 -2.24 -0.47
CA ILE A 94 8.53 -2.99 -1.71
C ILE A 94 9.31 -4.28 -1.49
N VAL A 95 8.57 -5.37 -1.34
CA VAL A 95 9.12 -6.72 -1.08
C VAL A 95 9.34 -7.53 -2.36
N GLU A 96 8.68 -7.17 -3.46
CA GLU A 96 8.77 -7.86 -4.75
C GLU A 96 8.50 -6.87 -5.90
N ALA A 97 9.13 -7.08 -7.05
CA ALA A 97 8.88 -6.28 -8.24
C ALA A 97 9.04 -7.13 -9.52
N ASN A 98 7.92 -7.39 -10.18
CA ASN A 98 7.81 -8.19 -11.42
C ASN A 98 8.09 -9.70 -11.27
N GLY A 99 7.85 -10.29 -10.10
CA GLY A 99 8.18 -11.71 -9.84
C GLY A 99 9.67 -11.91 -9.63
#